data_AF-A0AA43Z852-F1
#
_entry.id   AF-A0AA43Z852-F1
#
_cell.length_a   1.000
_cell.length_b   1.000
_cell.length_c   1.000
_cell.angle_alpha   90.00
_cell.angle_beta   90.00
_cell.angle_gamma   90.00
#
_symmetry.space_group_name_H-M   'P 1'
#
loop_
_entity.id
_entity.type
_entity.pdbx_description
1 polymer ?
#
loop_
_entity_poly.entity_id
_entity_poly.type
_entity_poly.pdbx_seq_one_letter_code
_entity_poly.pdbx_strand_id
1 'polypeptide(L)'
;MKPLPTLSEFTTENYRNYQHKNMIDDFFEYPEGKERLVLRNQAIQRIDDIIIFHRFVMATHENNQKSIEPAFKLLNKHYDGMFDNIRHDNPEEVSTARMAFKGFDIYKQQEQVMSIANESLVINLWATIEQYATRALKLIFPANTAISHVWAEVEKKFAQKNINIKLLPSYDTINEIRVLNNKIKHSYCVDNALANFPSFSEHKGKTISEVPLRVQDYTIATYHFIIQIINKIGPSERYTDDEEENP
;
A
#
# COMPACT_ATOMS: atom_id res chain seq x y z
N MET A 1 -5.49 -16.07 3.13
CA MET A 1 -4.28 -15.28 2.77
C MET A 1 -3.57 -14.84 4.07
N LYS A 2 -2.24 -14.67 4.13
CA LYS A 2 -1.61 -14.12 5.35
C LYS A 2 -2.03 -12.64 5.46
N PRO A 3 -2.56 -12.16 6.60
CA PRO A 3 -2.95 -10.76 6.74
C PRO A 3 -1.73 -9.84 6.66
N LEU A 4 -1.92 -8.64 6.10
CA LEU A 4 -0.88 -7.61 6.02
C LEU A 4 -0.38 -7.23 7.42
N PRO A 5 0.90 -7.34 7.77
CA PRO A 5 1.38 -7.05 9.13
C PRO A 5 1.36 -5.55 9.44
N THR A 6 0.93 -5.17 10.64
CA THR A 6 1.25 -3.87 11.25
C THR A 6 2.76 -3.77 11.50
N LEU A 7 3.26 -2.58 11.81
CA LEU A 7 4.70 -2.40 12.07
C LEU A 7 5.20 -3.32 13.20
N SER A 8 4.46 -3.38 14.30
CA SER A 8 4.82 -4.19 15.48
C SER A 8 4.84 -5.69 15.16
N GLU A 9 3.84 -6.17 14.42
CA GLU A 9 3.81 -7.58 13.99
C GLU A 9 4.96 -7.87 13.02
N PHE A 10 5.25 -6.96 12.08
CA PHE A 10 6.35 -7.14 11.13
C PHE A 10 7.71 -7.22 11.83
N THR A 11 8.00 -6.31 12.75
CA THR A 11 9.27 -6.31 13.50
C THR A 11 9.38 -7.55 14.39
N THR A 12 8.32 -7.94 15.07
CA THR A 12 8.29 -9.14 15.93
C THR A 12 8.56 -10.41 15.12
N GLU A 13 7.87 -10.58 13.99
CA GLU A 13 8.03 -11.76 13.14
C GLU A 13 9.41 -11.85 12.48
N ASN A 14 10.07 -10.71 12.26
CA ASN A 14 11.32 -10.64 11.50
C ASN A 14 12.54 -10.23 12.33
N TYR A 15 12.42 -10.12 13.65
CA TYR A 15 13.50 -9.64 14.54
C TYR A 15 14.84 -10.34 14.31
N ARG A 16 14.82 -11.67 14.07
CA ARG A 16 16.03 -12.48 13.78
C ARG A 16 16.25 -12.77 12.30
N ASN A 17 15.52 -12.10 11.41
CA ASN A 17 15.63 -12.29 9.97
C ASN A 17 16.72 -11.36 9.40
N TYR A 18 17.88 -11.94 9.08
CA TYR A 18 19.01 -11.20 8.50
C TYR A 18 18.68 -10.43 7.21
N GLN A 19 17.67 -10.86 6.45
CA GLN A 19 17.25 -10.17 5.22
C GLN A 19 16.57 -8.84 5.52
N HIS A 20 15.94 -8.70 6.69
CA HIS A 20 15.23 -7.49 7.09
C HIS A 20 15.96 -6.68 8.16
N LYS A 21 17.10 -7.17 8.66
CA LYS A 21 17.85 -6.55 9.77
C LYS A 21 18.04 -5.04 9.60
N ASN A 22 18.56 -4.58 8.46
CA ASN A 22 18.81 -3.14 8.25
C ASN A 22 17.52 -2.31 8.33
N MET A 23 16.42 -2.81 7.77
CA MET A 23 15.13 -2.12 7.81
C MET A 23 14.52 -2.12 9.21
N ILE A 24 14.69 -3.21 9.94
CA ILE A 24 14.24 -3.34 11.33
C ILE A 24 15.05 -2.39 12.22
N ASP A 25 16.37 -2.37 12.06
CA ASP A 25 17.26 -1.45 12.75
C ASP A 25 16.83 0.02 12.54
N ASP A 26 16.46 0.39 11.31
CA ASP A 26 15.94 1.71 10.97
C ASP A 26 14.60 2.01 11.69
N PHE A 27 13.78 1.00 11.99
CA PHE A 27 12.55 1.18 12.77
C PHE A 27 12.82 1.44 14.25
N PHE A 28 13.95 0.97 14.78
CA PHE A 28 14.39 1.22 16.16
C PHE A 28 15.26 2.47 16.31
N GLU A 29 15.35 3.29 15.26
CA GLU A 29 15.87 4.66 15.34
C GLU A 29 14.70 5.63 15.63
N TYR A 30 14.87 6.42 16.69
CA TYR A 30 13.85 7.33 17.20
C TYR A 30 14.30 8.79 17.08
N PRO A 31 13.42 9.69 16.61
CA PRO A 31 13.78 11.09 16.44
C PRO A 31 13.81 11.80 17.79
N GLU A 32 14.82 12.63 18.01
CA GLU A 32 14.84 13.51 19.18
C GLU A 32 13.74 14.58 19.12
N GLY A 33 13.13 14.88 20.26
CA GLY A 33 12.16 15.96 20.39
C GLY A 33 10.71 15.56 20.14
N LYS A 34 9.83 16.15 20.96
CA LYS A 34 8.41 15.77 21.08
C LYS A 34 7.65 15.85 19.75
N GLU A 35 7.85 16.89 18.95
CA GLU A 35 7.07 17.11 17.72
C GLU A 35 7.32 16.03 16.66
N ARG A 36 8.59 15.64 16.48
CA ARG A 36 8.96 14.59 15.53
C ARG A 36 8.51 13.21 16.00
N LEU A 37 8.68 12.92 17.30
CA LEU A 37 8.19 11.67 17.89
C LEU A 37 6.67 11.53 17.74
N VAL A 38 5.91 12.61 18.01
CA VAL A 38 4.46 12.64 17.79
C VAL A 38 4.11 12.44 16.32
N LEU A 39 4.84 13.09 15.39
CA LEU A 39 4.60 12.93 13.96
C LEU A 39 4.85 11.47 13.52
N ARG A 40 5.93 10.84 14.00
CA ARG A 40 6.26 9.43 13.74
C ARG A 40 5.15 8.50 14.25
N ASN A 41 4.72 8.67 15.51
CA ASN A 41 3.71 7.81 16.10
C ASN A 41 2.35 7.96 15.40
N GLN A 42 1.98 9.18 15.01
CA GLN A 42 0.77 9.42 14.22
C GLN A 42 0.85 8.78 12.82
N ALA A 43 2.02 8.79 12.19
CA ALA A 43 2.23 8.12 10.91
C ALA A 43 2.03 6.61 11.04
N ILE A 44 2.67 6.00 12.05
CA ILE A 44 2.56 4.56 12.32
C ILE A 44 1.11 4.19 12.57
N GLN A 45 0.43 4.90 13.48
CA GLN A 45 -0.98 4.65 13.79
C GLN A 45 -1.86 4.79 12.54
N ARG A 46 -1.63 5.81 11.70
CA ARG A 46 -2.42 5.99 10.47
C ARG A 46 -2.26 4.83 9.51
N ILE A 47 -1.04 4.31 9.35
CA ILE A 47 -0.79 3.16 8.48
C ILE A 47 -1.40 1.89 9.10
N ASP A 48 -1.29 1.70 10.43
CA ASP A 48 -1.94 0.60 11.14
C ASP A 48 -3.46 0.63 10.92
N ASP A 49 -4.12 1.78 11.08
CA ASP A 49 -5.56 1.93 10.85
C ASP A 49 -5.97 1.52 9.42
N ILE A 50 -5.16 1.88 8.42
CA ILE A 50 -5.38 1.50 7.02
C ILE A 50 -5.25 -0.02 6.84
N ILE A 51 -4.26 -0.64 7.50
CA ILE A 51 -4.06 -2.09 7.48
C ILE A 51 -5.23 -2.81 8.15
N ILE A 52 -5.68 -2.35 9.32
CA ILE A 52 -6.82 -2.95 10.02
C ILE A 52 -8.09 -2.85 9.17
N PHE A 53 -8.32 -1.71 8.52
CA PHE A 53 -9.41 -1.56 7.56
C PHE A 53 -9.30 -2.57 6.40
N HIS A 54 -8.12 -2.70 5.79
CA HIS A 54 -7.89 -3.66 4.71
C HIS A 54 -8.13 -5.11 5.18
N ARG A 55 -7.57 -5.50 6.33
CA ARG A 55 -7.78 -6.82 6.95
C ARG A 55 -9.26 -7.11 7.18
N PHE A 56 -10.02 -6.14 7.68
CA PHE A 56 -11.45 -6.30 7.89
C PHE A 56 -12.21 -6.57 6.57
N VAL A 57 -11.87 -5.83 5.52
CA VAL A 57 -12.47 -6.04 4.18
C VAL A 57 -12.09 -7.42 3.64
N MET A 58 -10.83 -7.84 3.75
CA MET A 58 -10.36 -9.15 3.30
C MET A 58 -10.98 -10.30 4.08
N ALA A 59 -11.12 -10.19 5.40
CA ALA A 59 -11.78 -11.20 6.23
C ALA A 59 -13.27 -11.34 5.89
N THR A 60 -13.96 -10.22 5.69
CA THR A 60 -15.35 -10.20 5.22
C THR A 60 -15.45 -10.83 3.82
N HIS A 61 -14.52 -10.52 2.91
CA HIS A 61 -14.47 -11.11 1.59
C HIS A 61 -14.29 -12.64 1.67
N GLU A 62 -13.29 -13.14 2.40
CA GLU A 62 -13.04 -14.57 2.57
C GLU A 62 -14.25 -15.30 3.19
N ASN A 63 -14.94 -14.68 4.16
CA ASN A 63 -16.12 -15.25 4.78
C ASN A 63 -17.33 -15.30 3.84
N ASN A 64 -17.60 -14.21 3.11
CA ASN A 64 -18.68 -14.17 2.12
C ASN A 64 -18.45 -15.18 0.99
N GLN A 65 -17.20 -15.34 0.55
CA GLN A 65 -16.83 -16.27 -0.52
C GLN A 65 -17.22 -17.73 -0.18
N LYS A 66 -17.08 -18.14 1.08
CA LYS A 66 -17.48 -19.50 1.54
C LYS A 66 -18.95 -19.83 1.29
N SER A 67 -19.82 -18.82 1.26
CA SER A 67 -21.25 -18.97 1.01
C SER A 67 -21.63 -18.70 -0.44
N ILE A 68 -21.02 -17.67 -1.05
CA ILE A 68 -21.34 -17.22 -2.40
C ILE A 68 -20.83 -18.22 -3.45
N GLU A 69 -19.63 -18.77 -3.28
CA GLU A 69 -19.02 -19.64 -4.29
C GLU A 69 -19.79 -20.97 -4.49
N PRO A 70 -20.22 -21.70 -3.44
CA PRO A 70 -21.05 -22.88 -3.62
C PRO A 70 -22.41 -22.56 -4.25
N ALA A 71 -23.04 -21.45 -3.84
CA ALA A 71 -24.31 -21.01 -4.40
C ALA A 71 -24.17 -20.67 -5.89
N PHE A 72 -23.08 -20.01 -6.28
CA PHE A 72 -22.79 -19.69 -7.67
C PHE A 72 -22.52 -20.95 -8.50
N LYS A 73 -21.78 -21.94 -7.97
CA LYS A 73 -21.57 -23.23 -8.66
C LYS A 73 -22.88 -23.95 -8.97
N LEU A 74 -23.83 -23.94 -8.03
CA LEU A 74 -25.17 -24.52 -8.24
C LEU A 74 -25.96 -23.74 -9.30
N LEU A 75 -25.90 -22.40 -9.26
CA LEU A 75 -26.52 -21.54 -10.25
C LEU A 75 -25.95 -21.79 -11.65
N ASN A 76 -24.62 -21.80 -11.79
CA ASN A 76 -23.96 -22.00 -13.08
C ASN A 76 -24.31 -23.38 -13.66
N LYS A 77 -24.36 -24.42 -12.83
CA LYS A 77 -24.83 -25.74 -13.24
C LYS A 77 -26.29 -25.73 -13.69
N HIS A 78 -27.17 -24.95 -13.05
CA HIS A 78 -28.57 -24.83 -13.46
C HIS A 78 -28.73 -24.19 -14.86
N TYR A 79 -27.81 -23.32 -15.23
CA TYR A 79 -27.73 -22.71 -16.56
C TYR A 79 -26.72 -23.41 -17.49
N ASP A 80 -26.48 -24.71 -17.28
CA ASP A 80 -25.61 -25.55 -18.13
C ASP A 80 -24.20 -24.97 -18.38
N GLY A 81 -23.62 -24.28 -17.39
CA GLY A 81 -22.29 -23.68 -17.51
C GLY A 81 -22.24 -22.39 -18.34
N MET A 82 -23.39 -21.77 -18.61
CA MET A 82 -23.48 -20.55 -19.43
C MET A 82 -22.48 -19.46 -18.98
N PHE A 83 -22.26 -19.28 -17.67
CA PHE A 83 -21.42 -18.21 -17.16
C PHE A 83 -19.92 -18.46 -17.37
N ASP A 84 -19.50 -19.70 -17.64
CA ASP A 84 -18.10 -20.05 -17.91
C ASP A 84 -17.62 -19.49 -19.26
N ASN A 85 -18.56 -19.25 -20.17
CA ASN A 85 -18.29 -18.71 -21.51
C ASN A 85 -18.28 -17.18 -21.53
N ILE A 86 -18.66 -16.52 -20.43
CA ILE A 86 -18.66 -15.05 -20.36
C ILE A 86 -17.23 -14.56 -20.34
N ARG A 87 -16.87 -13.88 -21.42
CA ARG A 87 -15.56 -13.27 -21.60
C ARG A 87 -15.33 -12.15 -20.59
N HIS A 88 -14.41 -12.37 -19.65
CA HIS A 88 -14.07 -11.37 -18.63
C HIS A 88 -13.41 -10.11 -19.22
N ASP A 89 -12.81 -10.23 -20.40
CA ASP A 89 -12.24 -9.12 -21.18
C ASP A 89 -13.28 -8.37 -22.04
N ASN A 90 -14.56 -8.74 -21.96
CA ASN A 90 -15.68 -8.08 -22.62
C ASN A 90 -16.61 -7.42 -21.57
N PRO A 91 -16.40 -6.12 -21.26
CA PRO A 91 -17.16 -5.42 -20.23
C PRO A 91 -18.68 -5.37 -20.48
N GLU A 92 -19.09 -5.34 -21.76
CA GLU A 92 -20.51 -5.28 -22.13
C GLU A 92 -21.20 -6.60 -21.78
N GLU A 93 -20.60 -7.74 -22.15
CA GLU A 93 -21.14 -9.06 -21.86
C GLU A 93 -21.22 -9.33 -20.36
N VAL A 94 -20.18 -8.96 -19.61
CA VAL A 94 -20.18 -9.03 -18.15
C VAL A 94 -21.29 -8.15 -17.57
N SER A 95 -21.45 -6.91 -18.05
CA SER A 95 -22.47 -5.97 -17.56
C SER A 95 -23.88 -6.49 -17.83
N THR A 96 -24.16 -6.95 -19.05
CA THR A 96 -25.46 -7.53 -19.41
C THR A 96 -25.78 -8.75 -18.55
N ALA A 97 -24.82 -9.64 -18.32
CA ALA A 97 -25.02 -10.80 -17.45
C ALA A 97 -25.27 -10.41 -15.99
N ARG A 98 -24.57 -9.40 -15.47
CA ARG A 98 -24.84 -8.86 -14.12
C ARG A 98 -26.25 -8.30 -14.02
N MET A 99 -26.74 -7.58 -15.03
CA MET A 99 -28.10 -7.05 -15.04
C MET A 99 -29.16 -8.17 -15.12
N ALA A 100 -28.90 -9.21 -15.91
CA ALA A 100 -29.86 -10.29 -16.15
C ALA A 100 -29.91 -11.32 -15.02
N PHE A 101 -28.80 -11.56 -14.32
CA PHE A 101 -28.69 -12.67 -13.36
C PHE A 101 -28.13 -12.20 -12.01
N LYS A 102 -29.04 -12.01 -11.04
CA LYS A 102 -28.69 -11.55 -9.68
C LYS A 102 -27.59 -12.40 -9.01
N GLY A 103 -27.63 -13.72 -9.18
CA GLY A 103 -26.62 -14.60 -8.58
C GLY A 103 -25.23 -14.44 -9.21
N PHE A 104 -25.17 -14.18 -10.52
CA PHE A 104 -23.92 -13.84 -11.21
C PHE A 104 -23.41 -12.46 -10.80
N ASP A 105 -24.30 -11.47 -10.63
CA ASP A 105 -23.92 -10.15 -10.14
C ASP A 105 -23.32 -10.20 -8.73
N ILE A 106 -23.96 -10.90 -7.79
CA ILE A 106 -23.41 -11.08 -6.44
C ILE A 106 -22.02 -11.74 -6.49
N TYR A 107 -21.86 -12.78 -7.32
CA TYR A 107 -20.57 -13.44 -7.52
C TYR A 107 -19.51 -12.49 -8.07
N LYS A 108 -19.82 -11.71 -9.11
CA LYS A 108 -18.89 -10.75 -9.70
C LYS A 108 -18.58 -9.56 -8.78
N GLN A 109 -19.55 -9.07 -8.02
CA GLN A 109 -19.31 -8.05 -6.99
C GLN A 109 -18.32 -8.57 -5.95
N GLN A 110 -18.51 -9.82 -5.51
CA GLN A 110 -17.64 -10.45 -4.54
C GLN A 110 -16.20 -10.61 -5.06
N GLU A 111 -16.01 -11.02 -6.32
CA GLU A 111 -14.68 -11.10 -6.96
C GLU A 111 -13.97 -9.74 -7.01
N GLN A 112 -14.71 -8.65 -7.21
CA GLN A 112 -14.15 -7.29 -7.29
C GLN A 112 -13.66 -6.74 -5.94
N VAL A 113 -14.17 -7.25 -4.81
CA VAL A 113 -13.85 -6.71 -3.47
C VAL A 113 -12.36 -6.69 -3.19
N MET A 114 -11.64 -7.78 -3.51
CA MET A 114 -10.20 -7.87 -3.26
C MET A 114 -9.42 -6.82 -4.06
N SER A 115 -9.77 -6.63 -5.34
CA SER A 115 -9.14 -5.61 -6.18
C SER A 115 -9.34 -4.21 -5.60
N ILE A 116 -10.59 -3.87 -5.29
CA ILE A 116 -10.96 -2.57 -4.73
C ILE A 116 -10.27 -2.33 -3.37
N ALA A 117 -10.15 -3.37 -2.53
CA ALA A 117 -9.45 -3.27 -1.25
C ALA A 117 -7.96 -2.98 -1.44
N ASN A 118 -7.29 -3.67 -2.37
CA ASN A 118 -5.88 -3.47 -2.67
C ASN A 118 -5.62 -2.10 -3.32
N GLU A 119 -6.48 -1.66 -4.24
CA GLU A 119 -6.41 -0.32 -4.83
C GLU A 119 -6.62 0.78 -3.78
N SER A 120 -7.61 0.59 -2.90
CA SER A 120 -7.90 1.52 -1.80
C SER A 120 -6.71 1.63 -0.84
N LEU A 121 -6.04 0.51 -0.56
CA LEU A 121 -4.81 0.50 0.23
C LEU A 121 -3.75 1.38 -0.45
N VAL A 122 -3.45 1.17 -1.73
CA VAL A 122 -2.46 1.96 -2.48
C VAL A 122 -2.76 3.45 -2.44
N ILE A 123 -4.02 3.83 -2.68
CA ILE A 123 -4.47 5.24 -2.64
C ILE A 123 -4.24 5.84 -1.25
N ASN A 124 -4.63 5.12 -0.20
CA ASN A 124 -4.50 5.60 1.18
C ASN A 124 -3.05 5.67 1.65
N LEU A 125 -2.19 4.73 1.25
CA LEU A 125 -0.76 4.76 1.51
C LEU A 125 -0.12 5.99 0.83
N TRP A 126 -0.41 6.22 -0.46
CA TRP A 126 0.10 7.39 -1.17
C TRP A 126 -0.32 8.71 -0.51
N ALA A 127 -1.61 8.85 -0.18
CA ALA A 127 -2.11 10.04 0.51
C ALA A 127 -1.40 10.25 1.87
N THR A 128 -1.13 9.16 2.59
CA THR A 128 -0.38 9.20 3.86
C THR A 128 1.06 9.66 3.62
N ILE A 129 1.75 9.14 2.61
CA ILE A 129 3.11 9.56 2.23
C ILE A 129 3.16 11.06 1.94
N GLU A 130 2.26 11.57 1.10
CA GLU A 130 2.21 13.00 0.75
C GLU A 130 1.99 13.89 1.99
N GLN A 131 1.05 13.49 2.84
CA GLN A 131 0.72 14.23 4.05
C GLN A 131 1.89 14.26 5.04
N TYR A 132 2.49 13.11 5.35
CA TYR A 132 3.55 13.04 6.35
C TYR A 132 4.89 13.60 5.85
N ALA A 133 5.20 13.45 4.56
CA ALA A 133 6.34 14.15 3.95
C ALA A 133 6.19 15.67 4.04
N THR A 134 4.99 16.19 3.72
CA THR A 134 4.68 17.62 3.86
C THR A 134 4.78 18.09 5.30
N ARG A 135 4.26 17.30 6.25
CA ARG A 135 4.31 17.64 7.68
C ARG A 135 5.73 17.61 8.23
N ALA A 136 6.56 16.67 7.78
CA ALA A 136 7.99 16.64 8.14
C ALA A 136 8.71 17.90 7.63
N LEU A 137 8.44 18.34 6.40
CA LEU A 137 8.98 19.60 5.88
C LEU A 137 8.54 20.81 6.72
N LYS A 138 7.30 20.85 7.22
CA LYS A 138 6.82 21.94 8.10
C LYS A 138 7.60 22.07 9.40
N LEU A 139 8.26 21.01 9.87
CA LEU A 139 9.06 21.05 11.10
C LEU A 139 10.44 21.69 10.89
N ILE A 140 10.95 21.73 9.65
CA ILE A 140 12.30 22.24 9.34
C ILE A 140 12.30 23.51 8.49
N PHE A 141 11.13 23.94 8.03
CA PHE A 141 10.92 25.20 7.34
C PHE A 141 10.12 26.17 8.23
N PRO A 142 10.37 27.49 8.14
CA PRO A 142 9.58 28.48 8.86
C PRO A 142 8.08 28.34 8.58
N ALA A 143 7.23 28.64 9.57
CA ALA A 143 5.78 28.43 9.52
C ALA A 143 5.07 29.04 8.28
N ASN A 144 5.61 30.12 7.71
CA ASN A 144 5.03 30.80 6.53
C ASN A 144 5.51 30.22 5.19
N THR A 145 6.31 29.16 5.22
CA THR A 145 6.83 28.55 4.00
C THR A 145 5.73 27.73 3.32
N ALA A 146 5.30 28.16 2.12
CA ALA A 146 4.40 27.36 1.30
C ALA A 146 5.07 26.03 0.92
N ILE A 147 4.42 24.92 1.25
CA ILE A 147 4.83 23.58 0.81
C ILE A 147 3.82 23.12 -0.24
N SER A 148 4.33 22.77 -1.41
CA SER A 148 3.52 22.37 -2.55
C SER A 148 2.95 20.96 -2.34
N HIS A 149 1.78 20.72 -2.92
CA HIS A 149 1.20 19.37 -3.04
C HIS A 149 1.79 18.59 -4.22
N VAL A 150 2.59 19.24 -5.08
CA VAL A 150 3.26 18.59 -6.20
C VAL A 150 4.48 17.84 -5.69
N TRP A 151 4.50 16.52 -5.84
CA TRP A 151 5.58 15.65 -5.32
C TRP A 151 6.99 16.09 -5.73
N ALA A 152 7.19 16.49 -6.99
CA ALA A 152 8.49 16.97 -7.46
C ALA A 152 9.00 18.21 -6.69
N GLU A 153 8.09 19.05 -6.21
CA GLU A 153 8.43 20.21 -5.38
C GLU A 153 8.70 19.82 -3.92
N VAL A 154 8.00 18.79 -3.40
CA VAL A 154 8.30 18.17 -2.10
C VAL A 154 9.72 17.60 -2.10
N GLU A 155 10.11 16.88 -3.15
CA GLU A 155 11.48 16.36 -3.32
C GLU A 155 12.53 17.49 -3.31
N LYS A 156 12.29 18.56 -4.06
CA LYS A 156 13.18 19.73 -4.09
C LYS A 156 13.32 20.38 -2.71
N LYS A 157 12.23 20.47 -1.93
CA LYS A 157 12.25 21.03 -0.56
C LYS A 157 13.11 20.19 0.39
N PHE A 158 13.06 18.87 0.31
CA PHE A 158 13.97 18.01 1.09
C PHE A 158 15.42 18.21 0.66
N ALA A 159 15.69 18.30 -0.66
CA ALA A 159 17.03 18.54 -1.17
C ALA A 159 17.62 19.89 -0.71
N GLN A 160 16.81 20.94 -0.56
CA GLN A 160 17.22 22.23 0.02
C GLN A 160 17.72 22.12 1.47
N LYS A 161 17.39 21.02 2.16
CA LYS A 161 17.81 20.71 3.53
C LYS A 161 18.87 19.61 3.56
N ASN A 162 19.51 19.34 2.42
CA ASN A 162 20.50 18.26 2.23
C ASN A 162 19.95 16.85 2.51
N ILE A 163 18.63 16.66 2.39
CA ILE A 163 17.98 15.35 2.56
C ILE A 163 17.61 14.85 1.17
N ASN A 164 18.37 13.90 0.63
CA ASN A 164 18.03 13.28 -0.65
C ASN A 164 17.13 12.06 -0.43
N ILE A 165 15.82 12.28 -0.46
CA ILE A 165 14.84 11.21 -0.23
C ILE A 165 14.86 10.13 -1.32
N LYS A 166 15.47 10.40 -2.49
CA LYS A 166 15.63 9.41 -3.57
C LYS A 166 16.66 8.33 -3.26
N LEU A 167 17.54 8.60 -2.30
CA LEU A 167 18.55 7.63 -1.84
C LEU A 167 18.06 6.79 -0.67
N LEU A 168 16.80 6.98 -0.22
CA LEU A 168 16.23 6.12 0.82
C LEU A 168 15.96 4.73 0.24
N PRO A 169 16.27 3.64 0.98
CA PRO A 169 16.12 2.27 0.47
C PRO A 169 14.72 1.92 -0.02
N SER A 170 13.68 2.53 0.55
CA SER A 170 12.27 2.32 0.20
C SER A 170 11.78 3.20 -0.97
N TYR A 171 12.58 4.15 -1.46
CA TYR A 171 12.10 5.17 -2.41
C TYR A 171 11.58 4.60 -3.72
N ASP A 172 12.22 3.57 -4.28
CA ASP A 172 11.76 2.97 -5.55
C ASP A 172 10.35 2.39 -5.42
N THR A 173 10.07 1.71 -4.29
CA THR A 173 8.73 1.21 -3.97
C THR A 173 7.74 2.37 -3.75
N ILE A 174 8.15 3.46 -3.10
CA ILE A 174 7.30 4.66 -2.96
C ILE A 174 6.98 5.29 -4.31
N ASN A 175 7.96 5.32 -5.21
CA ASN A 175 7.78 5.83 -6.55
C ASN A 175 6.83 4.93 -7.37
N GLU A 176 6.90 3.61 -7.19
CA GLU A 176 5.92 2.66 -7.74
C GLU A 176 4.51 2.95 -7.23
N ILE A 177 4.32 3.11 -5.91
CA ILE A 177 3.03 3.46 -5.29
C ILE A 177 2.48 4.76 -5.89
N ARG A 178 3.33 5.78 -6.06
CA ARG A 178 2.95 7.08 -6.67
C ARG A 178 2.40 6.91 -8.08
N VAL A 179 3.14 6.20 -8.93
CA VAL A 179 2.76 5.97 -10.33
C VAL A 179 1.50 5.11 -10.39
N LEU A 180 1.43 4.03 -9.60
CA LEU A 180 0.26 3.16 -9.52
C LEU A 180 -1.00 3.90 -9.07
N ASN A 181 -0.93 4.72 -8.00
CA ASN A 181 -2.04 5.56 -7.56
C ASN A 181 -2.53 6.51 -8.67
N ASN A 182 -1.62 7.07 -9.47
CA ASN A 182 -2.00 7.89 -10.62
C ASN A 182 -2.73 7.07 -11.70
N LYS A 183 -2.30 5.83 -11.96
CA LYS A 183 -2.99 4.94 -12.92
C LYS A 183 -4.35 4.51 -12.42
N ILE A 184 -4.48 4.12 -11.16
CA ILE A 184 -5.78 3.77 -10.54
C ILE A 184 -6.79 4.93 -10.70
N LYS A 185 -6.35 6.18 -10.50
CA LYS A 185 -7.23 7.36 -10.56
C LYS A 185 -7.65 7.81 -11.96
N HIS A 186 -6.90 7.46 -13.00
CA HIS A 186 -7.09 8.09 -14.32
C HIS A 186 -7.21 7.11 -15.49
N SER A 187 -6.28 6.17 -15.64
CA SER A 187 -6.23 5.29 -16.82
C SER A 187 -6.72 3.87 -16.54
N TYR A 188 -6.66 3.44 -15.28
CA TYR A 188 -7.02 2.10 -14.81
C TYR A 188 -6.37 0.93 -15.57
N CYS A 189 -5.20 1.19 -16.18
CA CYS A 189 -4.44 0.21 -16.96
C CYS A 189 -2.93 0.36 -16.72
N VAL A 190 -2.20 -0.73 -16.96
CA VAL A 190 -0.73 -0.75 -16.94
C VAL A 190 -0.19 -0.16 -18.25
N ASP A 191 0.17 1.12 -18.21
CA ASP A 191 0.79 1.81 -19.34
C ASP A 191 2.32 1.67 -19.34
N ASN A 192 2.99 2.34 -20.29
CA ASN A 192 4.45 2.32 -20.38
C ASN A 192 5.14 2.82 -19.10
N ALA A 193 4.56 3.78 -18.39
CA ALA A 193 5.18 4.35 -17.19
C ALA A 193 5.13 3.36 -16.03
N LEU A 194 4.01 2.67 -15.83
CA LEU A 194 3.88 1.65 -14.81
C LEU A 194 4.63 0.35 -15.18
N ALA A 195 4.65 -0.03 -16.46
CA ALA A 195 5.38 -1.21 -16.94
C ALA A 195 6.92 -1.12 -16.78
N ASN A 196 7.47 0.06 -16.50
CA ASN A 196 8.90 0.22 -16.20
C ASN A 196 9.29 -0.34 -14.82
N PHE A 197 8.32 -0.57 -13.93
CA PHE A 197 8.57 -1.23 -12.66
C PHE A 197 8.60 -2.75 -12.85
N PRO A 198 9.57 -3.48 -12.28
CA PRO A 198 9.70 -4.93 -12.48
C PRO A 198 8.41 -5.72 -12.23
N SER A 199 7.67 -5.35 -11.18
CA SER A 199 6.39 -5.93 -10.77
C SER A 199 5.25 -5.79 -11.79
N PHE A 200 5.36 -4.86 -12.74
CA PHE A 200 4.33 -4.56 -13.73
C PHE A 200 4.77 -4.82 -15.18
N SER A 201 6.05 -5.16 -15.38
CA SER A 201 6.65 -5.31 -16.72
C SER A 201 5.89 -6.32 -17.60
N GLU A 202 5.46 -7.44 -17.04
CA GLU A 202 4.71 -8.50 -17.73
C GLU A 202 3.20 -8.23 -17.83
N HIS A 203 2.72 -7.12 -17.27
CA HIS A 203 1.31 -6.78 -17.20
C HIS A 203 0.91 -5.63 -18.12
N LYS A 204 1.80 -5.17 -18.99
CA LYS A 204 1.53 -4.07 -19.92
C LYS A 204 0.23 -4.27 -20.70
N GLY A 205 -0.63 -3.26 -20.68
CA GLY A 205 -1.94 -3.26 -21.35
C GLY A 205 -3.08 -3.90 -20.54
N LYS A 206 -2.77 -4.62 -19.45
CA LYS A 206 -3.80 -5.19 -18.56
C LYS A 206 -4.47 -4.11 -17.72
N THR A 207 -5.71 -4.38 -17.32
CA THR A 207 -6.40 -3.53 -16.34
C THR A 207 -5.78 -3.72 -14.96
N ILE A 208 -5.80 -2.69 -14.11
CA ILE A 208 -5.19 -2.78 -12.77
C ILE A 208 -5.85 -3.89 -11.93
N SER A 209 -7.15 -4.14 -12.12
CA SER A 209 -7.88 -5.19 -11.42
C SER A 209 -7.42 -6.61 -11.70
N GLU A 210 -6.69 -6.82 -12.79
CA GLU A 210 -6.17 -8.13 -13.20
C GLU A 210 -4.71 -8.33 -12.77
N VAL A 211 -4.12 -7.35 -12.09
CA VAL A 211 -2.70 -7.38 -11.70
C VAL A 211 -2.57 -7.67 -10.20
N PRO A 212 -1.78 -8.68 -9.81
CA PRO A 212 -1.50 -8.91 -8.40
C PRO A 212 -0.67 -7.76 -7.83
N LEU A 213 -1.28 -6.95 -6.96
CA LEU A 213 -0.61 -5.84 -6.31
C LEU A 213 0.25 -6.33 -5.13
N ARG A 214 1.46 -5.78 -4.99
CA ARG A 214 2.43 -6.11 -3.93
C ARG A 214 2.12 -5.39 -2.62
N VAL A 215 0.90 -5.57 -2.12
CA VAL A 215 0.33 -4.81 -1.00
C VAL A 215 1.16 -4.86 0.28
N GLN A 216 1.84 -5.98 0.56
CA GLN A 216 2.72 -6.09 1.72
C GLN A 216 3.99 -5.25 1.55
N ASP A 217 4.66 -5.32 0.39
CA ASP A 217 5.84 -4.51 0.08
C ASP A 217 5.51 -3.01 0.18
N TYR A 218 4.35 -2.61 -0.35
CA TYR A 218 3.91 -1.22 -0.32
C TYR A 218 3.71 -0.70 1.10
N THR A 219 3.08 -1.51 1.96
CA THR A 219 2.85 -1.17 3.37
C THR A 219 4.17 -1.02 4.12
N ILE A 220 5.07 -2.00 4.00
CA ILE A 220 6.37 -2.00 4.69
C ILE A 220 7.23 -0.82 4.22
N ALA A 221 7.30 -0.59 2.90
CA ALA A 221 8.02 0.54 2.34
C ALA A 221 7.45 1.88 2.82
N THR A 222 6.13 1.98 3.02
CA THR A 222 5.49 3.20 3.53
C THR A 222 5.91 3.51 4.97
N TYR A 223 5.93 2.51 5.86
CA TYR A 223 6.49 2.70 7.21
C TYR A 223 7.94 3.16 7.13
N HIS A 224 8.77 2.41 6.40
CA HIS A 224 10.22 2.65 6.32
C HIS A 224 10.53 4.03 5.80
N PHE A 225 9.87 4.43 4.71
CA PHE A 225 10.08 5.73 4.10
C PHE A 225 9.71 6.89 5.01
N ILE A 226 8.52 6.84 5.64
CA ILE A 226 8.05 7.93 6.49
C ILE A 226 8.90 8.03 7.77
N ILE A 227 9.25 6.91 8.40
CA ILE A 227 10.12 6.88 9.57
C ILE A 227 11.49 7.47 9.22
N GLN A 228 12.10 7.01 8.12
CA GLN A 228 13.40 7.53 7.65
C GLN A 228 13.36 9.03 7.36
N ILE A 229 12.31 9.54 6.73
CA ILE A 229 12.16 10.98 6.51
C ILE A 229 12.12 11.72 7.84
N ILE A 230 11.32 11.27 8.80
CA ILE A 230 11.16 11.94 10.09
C ILE A 230 12.45 11.89 10.93
N ASN A 231 13.20 10.79 10.83
CA ASN A 231 14.50 10.66 11.48
C ASN A 231 15.52 11.60 10.83
N LYS A 232 15.61 11.65 9.49
CA LYS A 232 16.61 12.45 8.76
C LYS A 232 16.43 13.97 8.83
N ILE A 233 15.26 14.46 9.27
CA ILE A 233 15.04 15.92 9.43
C ILE A 233 15.66 16.51 10.70
N GLY A 234 16.37 15.73 11.51
CA GLY A 234 17.15 16.20 12.67
C GLY A 234 17.90 15.06 13.38
N PRO A 235 18.40 15.26 14.61
CA PRO A 235 19.07 14.21 15.38
C PRO A 235 18.14 13.04 15.70
N SER A 236 18.67 11.82 15.72
CA SER A 236 17.92 10.62 16.09
C SER A 236 18.83 9.67 16.87
N GLU A 237 18.24 8.94 17.82
CA GLU A 237 18.93 7.98 18.66
C GLU A 237 18.43 6.57 18.35
N ARG A 238 19.36 5.63 18.27
CA ARG A 238 19.03 4.20 18.18
C ARG A 238 18.99 3.63 19.59
N TYR A 239 17.89 2.99 19.94
CA TYR A 239 17.84 2.14 21.13
C TYR A 239 18.11 0.71 20.66
N THR A 240 19.31 0.22 20.95
CA THR A 240 19.63 -1.21 20.81
C THR A 240 19.03 -1.96 21.99
N ASP A 241 18.29 -3.04 21.72
CA ASP A 241 17.97 -4.05 22.74
C ASP A 241 19.27 -4.80 23.09
N ASP A 242 20.18 -4.15 23.82
CA ASP A 242 21.40 -4.79 24.35
C ASP A 242 21.09 -5.64 25.62
N GLU A 243 19.85 -6.12 25.78
CA GLU A 243 19.45 -7.00 26.90
C GLU A 243 19.58 -8.51 26.61
N GLU A 244 20.25 -8.94 25.53
CA GLU A 244 20.61 -10.36 25.31
C GLU A 244 22.10 -10.56 24.96
N GLU A 245 23.03 -9.92 25.67
CA GLU A 245 24.42 -10.38 25.78
C GLU A 245 24.91 -10.27 27.24
N ASN A 246 24.28 -11.00 28.15
CA ASN A 246 24.97 -11.48 29.34
C ASN A 246 25.18 -13.00 29.21
N PRO A 247 26.43 -13.49 29.18
CA PRO A 247 26.76 -14.90 28.97
C PRO A 247 26.25 -15.82 30.09
#